data_AF-A0A5J5RTW9-F1
#
_entry.id   AF-A0A5J5RTW9-F1
#
_cell.length_a   1.000
_cell.length_b   1.000
_cell.length_c   1.000
_cell.angle_alpha   90.00
_cell.angle_beta   90.00
_cell.angle_gamma   90.00
#
_symmetry.space_group_name_H-M   'P 1'
#
loop_
_entity.id
_entity.type
_entity.pdbx_description
1 polymer ?
#
loop_
_entity_poly.entity_id
_entity_poly.type
_entity_poly.pdbx_seq_one_letter_code
_entity_poly.pdbx_strand_id
1 'polypeptide(L)'
;MKARQAIYSMRKRGILKKAKELSILCDVEVVLSLSSPSGKPTLFVGQDPNGLYSILQKVSNMPFVEREERRAYTIELYEDQLQELKNKLTEKSKILRDWKNPENVEDLNQIKFMEDHLIASLNGLRNRKNELAMEQQSKERALEGNENLEI
;
A
#
# COMPACT_ATOMS: atom_id res chain seq x y z
N MET A 1 14.29 12.71 -2.81
CA MET A 1 14.53 12.47 -1.35
C MET A 1 13.42 13.00 -0.45
N LYS A 2 12.91 14.24 -0.64
CA LYS A 2 11.85 14.83 0.20
C LYS A 2 10.56 13.97 0.30
N ALA A 3 10.10 13.42 -0.83
CA ALA A 3 8.92 12.54 -0.84
C ALA A 3 9.09 11.27 0.02
N ARG A 4 10.24 10.59 -0.07
CA ARG A 4 10.55 9.40 0.74
C ARG A 4 10.58 9.71 2.24
N GLN A 5 11.13 10.87 2.62
CA GLN A 5 11.16 11.32 4.02
C GLN A 5 9.77 11.69 4.54
N ALA A 6 8.92 12.32 3.71
CA ALA A 6 7.54 12.60 4.06
C ALA A 6 6.73 11.31 4.29
N ILE A 7 6.84 10.33 3.38
CA ILE A 7 6.20 9.02 3.51
C ILE A 7 6.70 8.29 4.75
N TYR A 8 8.02 8.25 4.98
CA TYR A 8 8.60 7.66 6.18
C TYR A 8 8.03 8.32 7.45
N SER A 9 7.93 9.65 7.47
CA SER A 9 7.43 10.37 8.64
C SER A 9 5.96 10.05 8.94
N MET A 10 5.12 9.94 7.91
CA MET A 10 3.72 9.51 8.08
C MET A 10 3.61 8.07 8.59
N ARG A 11 4.33 7.13 7.96
CA ARG A 11 4.32 5.72 8.37
C ARG A 11 4.89 5.52 9.77
N LYS A 12 6.01 6.17 10.09
CA LYS A 12 6.64 6.16 11.41
C LYS A 12 5.64 6.56 12.49
N ARG A 13 4.88 7.63 12.26
CA ARG A 13 3.85 8.08 13.21
C ARG A 13 2.78 7.01 13.45
N GLY A 14 2.30 6.37 12.39
CA GLY A 14 1.33 5.27 12.48
C GLY A 14 1.86 4.07 13.26
N ILE A 15 3.10 3.65 12.98
CA ILE A 15 3.75 2.51 13.67
C ILE A 15 3.96 2.84 15.16
N LEU A 16 4.45 4.04 15.49
CA LEU A 16 4.61 4.47 16.88
C LEU A 16 3.28 4.49 17.63
N LYS A 17 2.19 4.94 16.98
CA LYS A 17 0.85 4.90 17.57
C LYS A 17 0.43 3.47 17.87
N LYS A 18 0.65 2.54 16.94
CA LYS A 18 0.32 1.11 17.11
C LYS A 18 1.14 0.44 18.21
N ALA A 19 2.44 0.75 18.31
CA ALA A 19 3.30 0.25 19.39
C ALA A 19 2.80 0.74 20.76
N LYS A 20 2.41 2.01 20.87
CA LYS A 20 1.82 2.57 22.09
C LYS A 20 0.45 1.94 22.42
N GLU A 21 -0.43 1.81 21.44
CA GLU A 21 -1.73 1.14 21.59
C GLU A 21 -1.53 -0.30 22.11
N LEU A 22 -0.63 -1.07 21.51
CA LEU A 22 -0.33 -2.44 21.93
C LEU A 22 0.21 -2.52 23.36
N SER A 23 1.17 -1.64 23.71
CA SER A 23 1.75 -1.61 25.05
C SER A 23 0.70 -1.31 26.12
N ILE A 24 -0.22 -0.37 25.85
CA ILE A 24 -1.29 0.00 26.80
C ILE A 24 -2.38 -1.08 26.86
N LEU A 25 -2.91 -1.51 25.72
CA LEU A 25 -4.12 -2.35 25.68
C LEU A 25 -3.86 -3.78 26.14
N CYS A 26 -2.63 -4.27 25.97
CA CYS A 26 -2.27 -5.64 26.30
C CYS A 26 -1.37 -5.74 27.54
N ASP A 27 -1.03 -4.61 28.17
CA ASP A 27 -0.08 -4.54 29.30
C ASP A 27 1.23 -5.28 29.00
N VAL A 28 1.80 -4.98 27.82
CA VAL A 28 3.05 -5.59 27.35
C VAL A 28 4.12 -4.54 27.15
N GLU A 29 5.36 -4.91 27.43
CA GLU A 29 6.51 -4.06 27.16
C GLU A 29 6.88 -4.14 25.67
N VAL A 30 7.05 -2.98 25.03
CA VAL A 30 7.31 -2.87 23.58
C VAL A 30 8.47 -1.93 23.35
N VAL A 31 9.51 -2.43 22.69
CA VAL A 31 10.64 -1.62 22.23
C VAL A 31 10.65 -1.60 20.71
N LEU A 32 10.74 -0.40 20.13
CA LEU A 32 10.83 -0.21 18.69
C LEU A 32 12.03 0.69 18.35
N SER A 33 12.93 0.18 17.52
CA SER A 33 14.04 0.92 16.95
C SER A 33 13.88 1.06 15.44
N LEU A 34 13.91 2.29 14.94
CA LEU A 34 13.73 2.60 13.51
C LEU A 34 14.92 3.38 12.97
N SER A 35 15.59 2.82 11.97
CA SER A 35 16.62 3.53 11.21
C SER A 35 15.98 4.46 10.17
N SER A 36 16.14 5.77 10.36
CA SER A 36 15.59 6.76 9.43
C SER A 36 16.38 6.81 8.12
N PRO A 37 15.72 7.11 6.98
CA PRO A 37 16.40 7.50 5.75
C PRO A 37 17.30 8.74 5.87
N SER A 38 17.17 9.51 6.96
CA SER A 38 18.04 10.64 7.30
C SER A 38 19.24 10.27 8.19
N GLY A 39 19.42 8.99 8.51
CA GLY A 39 20.47 8.49 9.41
C GLY A 39 20.18 8.67 10.91
N LYS A 40 19.16 9.47 11.28
CA LYS A 40 18.78 9.67 12.70
C LYS A 40 17.81 8.57 13.17
N PRO A 41 18.21 7.66 14.07
CA PRO A 41 17.31 6.62 14.56
C PRO A 41 16.16 7.22 15.37
N THR A 42 15.06 6.48 15.46
CA THR A 42 13.97 6.76 16.42
C THR A 42 13.84 5.54 17.33
N LEU A 43 13.86 5.78 18.64
CA LEU A 43 13.63 4.76 19.65
C LEU A 43 12.30 5.06 20.36
N PHE A 44 11.48 4.03 20.53
CA PHE A 44 10.31 4.03 21.38
C PHE A 44 10.46 2.89 22.38
N VAL A 45 10.16 3.19 23.64
CA VAL A 45 10.10 2.27 24.77
C VAL A 45 8.69 2.37 25.33
N GLY A 46 8.16 1.28 25.88
CA GLY A 46 6.82 1.21 26.43
C GLY A 46 6.66 2.04 27.71
N GLN A 47 5.76 1.61 28.59
CA GLN A 47 5.46 2.37 29.80
C GLN A 47 6.55 2.24 30.86
N ASP A 48 7.27 1.11 30.90
CA ASP A 48 8.32 0.87 31.89
C ASP A 48 9.61 1.63 31.50
N PRO A 49 10.12 2.53 32.36
CA PRO A 49 11.42 3.18 32.16
C PRO A 49 12.58 2.18 32.00
N ASN A 50 12.47 0.98 32.58
CA ASN A 50 13.46 -0.09 32.46
C ASN A 50 13.13 -1.10 31.34
N GLY A 51 12.06 -0.88 30.58
CA GLY A 51 11.55 -1.80 29.57
C GLY A 51 12.56 -2.15 28.48
N LEU A 52 13.38 -1.17 28.07
CA LEU A 52 14.47 -1.39 27.13
C LEU A 52 15.50 -2.40 27.68
N TYR A 53 15.97 -2.16 28.90
CA TYR A 53 16.98 -3.03 29.52
C TYR A 53 16.43 -4.43 29.75
N SER A 54 15.20 -4.54 30.27
CA SER A 54 14.57 -5.82 30.56
C SER A 54 14.35 -6.66 29.30
N ILE A 55 13.91 -6.05 28.18
CA ILE A 55 13.77 -6.74 26.89
C ILE A 55 15.15 -7.16 26.36
N LEU A 56 16.14 -6.26 26.36
CA LEU A 56 17.48 -6.59 25.86
C LEU A 56 18.11 -7.74 26.64
N GLN A 57 17.94 -7.78 27.96
CA GLN A 57 18.42 -8.87 28.80
C GLN A 57 17.71 -10.19 28.47
N LYS A 58 16.37 -10.18 28.32
CA LYS A 58 15.59 -11.37 27.94
C LYS A 58 16.02 -11.91 26.57
N VAL A 59 16.19 -11.03 25.58
CA VAL A 59 16.62 -11.41 24.22
C VAL A 59 18.05 -11.95 24.22
N SER A 60 18.94 -11.32 24.99
CA SER A 60 20.35 -11.75 25.08
C SER A 60 20.50 -13.14 25.72
N ASN A 61 19.71 -13.41 26.76
CA ASN A 61 19.72 -14.67 27.51
C ASN A 61 18.83 -15.77 26.90
N MET A 62 18.19 -15.51 25.76
CA MET A 62 17.32 -16.46 25.08
C MET A 62 18.12 -17.69 24.60
N PRO A 63 17.67 -18.93 24.89
CA PRO A 63 18.31 -20.15 24.42
C PRO A 63 18.47 -20.19 22.91
N PHE A 64 19.52 -20.86 22.44
CA PHE A 64 19.83 -20.99 21.01
C PHE A 64 18.66 -21.60 20.21
N VAL A 65 18.05 -22.66 20.73
CA VAL A 65 16.92 -23.34 20.07
C VAL A 65 15.74 -22.38 19.86
N GLU A 66 15.35 -21.66 20.92
CA GLU A 66 14.25 -20.70 20.88
C GLU A 66 14.52 -19.51 19.94
N ARG A 67 15.81 -19.14 19.79
CA ARG A 67 16.25 -18.11 18.85
C ARG A 67 16.14 -18.58 17.40
N GLU A 68 16.60 -19.80 17.11
CA GLU A 68 16.52 -20.38 15.77
C GLU A 68 15.08 -20.67 15.35
N GLU A 69 14.21 -21.12 16.25
CA GLU A 69 12.78 -21.30 15.97
C GLU A 69 12.11 -19.98 15.58
N ARG A 70 12.34 -18.90 16.34
CA ARG A 70 11.80 -17.56 15.98
C ARG A 70 12.34 -17.06 14.65
N ARG A 71 13.61 -17.34 14.36
CA ARG A 71 14.23 -16.97 13.09
C ARG A 71 13.61 -17.76 11.93
N ALA A 72 13.44 -19.07 12.08
CA ALA A 72 12.81 -19.94 11.09
C ALA A 72 11.37 -19.48 10.79
N TYR A 73 10.57 -19.23 11.81
CA TYR A 73 9.21 -18.69 11.66
C TYR A 73 9.19 -17.36 10.88
N THR A 74 10.13 -16.47 11.18
CA THR A 74 10.24 -15.18 10.48
C THR A 74 10.64 -15.38 9.01
N ILE A 75 11.52 -16.33 8.72
CA ILE A 75 11.93 -16.68 7.35
C ILE A 75 10.73 -17.24 6.58
N GLU A 76 10.01 -18.21 7.15
CA GLU A 76 8.82 -18.81 6.54
C GLU A 76 7.75 -17.76 6.20
N LEU A 77 7.47 -16.84 7.13
CA LEU A 77 6.54 -15.73 6.88
C LEU A 77 6.98 -14.86 5.68
N TYR A 78 8.28 -14.58 5.55
CA TYR A 78 8.79 -13.82 4.41
C TYR A 78 8.79 -14.61 3.11
N GLU A 79 9.02 -15.92 3.16
CA GLU A 79 8.92 -16.81 2.00
C GLU A 79 7.49 -16.84 1.46
N ASP A 80 6.49 -16.92 2.34
CA ASP A 80 5.07 -16.85 1.97
C ASP A 80 4.72 -15.52 1.30
N GLN A 81 5.14 -14.40 1.90
CA GLN A 81 4.92 -13.07 1.31
C GLN A 81 5.62 -12.91 -0.03
N LEU A 82 6.83 -13.43 -0.15
CA LEU A 82 7.59 -13.42 -1.40
C LEU A 82 6.87 -14.25 -2.46
N GLN A 83 6.32 -15.40 -2.10
CA GLN A 83 5.58 -16.25 -3.01
C GLN A 83 4.28 -15.57 -3.47
N GLU A 84 3.55 -14.92 -2.57
CA GLU A 84 2.35 -14.14 -2.92
C GLU A 84 2.69 -13.02 -3.92
N LEU A 85 3.78 -12.28 -3.67
CA LEU A 85 4.25 -11.22 -4.57
C LEU A 85 4.69 -11.76 -5.93
N LYS A 86 5.38 -12.90 -5.96
CA LYS A 86 5.75 -13.59 -7.21
C LYS A 86 4.50 -14.01 -7.99
N ASN A 87 3.50 -14.56 -7.33
CA ASN A 87 2.24 -14.96 -7.96
C ASN A 87 1.54 -13.74 -8.58
N LYS A 88 1.41 -12.64 -7.83
CA LYS A 88 0.86 -11.36 -8.32
C LYS A 88 1.64 -10.81 -9.50
N LEU A 89 2.98 -10.92 -9.47
CA LEU A 89 3.83 -10.48 -10.58
C LEU A 89 3.58 -11.33 -11.83
N THR A 90 3.57 -12.65 -11.70
CA THR A 90 3.30 -13.58 -12.80
C THR A 90 1.92 -13.34 -13.42
N GLU A 91 0.90 -13.16 -12.59
CA GLU A 91 -0.46 -12.83 -13.04
C GLU A 91 -0.48 -11.53 -13.85
N LYS A 92 0.10 -10.44 -13.30
CA LYS A 92 0.17 -9.15 -14.02
C LYS A 92 0.99 -9.23 -15.30
N SER A 93 2.08 -9.99 -15.30
CA SER A 93 2.89 -10.23 -16.49
C SER A 93 2.15 -11.05 -17.54
N LYS A 94 1.32 -12.03 -17.14
CA LYS A 94 0.45 -12.78 -18.05
C LYS A 94 -0.59 -11.85 -18.67
N ILE A 95 -1.33 -11.10 -17.85
CA ILE A 95 -2.32 -10.12 -18.32
C ILE A 95 -1.68 -9.17 -19.34
N LEU A 96 -0.53 -8.58 -19.02
CA LEU A 96 0.16 -7.66 -19.93
C LEU A 96 0.57 -8.33 -21.25
N ARG A 97 1.01 -9.59 -21.21
CA ARG A 97 1.37 -10.37 -22.40
C ARG A 97 0.15 -10.64 -23.28
N ASP A 98 -0.94 -11.08 -22.67
CA ASP A 98 -2.20 -11.43 -23.34
C ASP A 98 -2.79 -10.19 -24.03
N TRP A 99 -2.78 -9.02 -23.36
CA TRP A 99 -3.19 -7.75 -23.98
C TRP A 99 -2.26 -7.29 -25.10
N LYS A 100 -0.97 -7.58 -25.02
CA LYS A 100 0.01 -7.19 -26.05
C LYS A 100 -0.13 -8.03 -27.32
N ASN A 101 -0.50 -9.30 -27.19
CA ASN A 101 -0.65 -10.21 -28.32
C ASN A 101 -1.89 -11.11 -28.14
N PRO A 102 -3.11 -10.55 -28.25
CA PRO A 102 -4.36 -11.26 -27.98
C PRO A 102 -4.57 -12.51 -28.84
N GLU A 103 -3.97 -12.54 -30.05
CA GLU A 103 -4.01 -13.66 -30.98
C GLU A 103 -3.34 -14.93 -30.44
N ASN A 104 -2.48 -14.82 -29.43
CA ASN A 104 -1.81 -15.95 -28.79
C ASN A 104 -2.58 -16.47 -27.55
N VAL A 105 -3.74 -15.90 -27.24
CA VAL A 105 -4.56 -16.34 -26.11
C VAL A 105 -5.47 -17.48 -26.55
N GLU A 106 -5.21 -18.69 -26.07
CA GLU A 106 -5.99 -19.89 -26.40
C GLU A 106 -7.15 -20.16 -25.41
N ASP A 107 -7.15 -19.49 -24.25
CA ASP A 107 -8.17 -19.66 -23.22
C ASP A 107 -9.40 -18.77 -23.49
N LEU A 108 -10.52 -19.40 -23.84
CA LEU A 108 -11.79 -18.71 -24.12
C LEU A 108 -12.28 -17.86 -22.93
N ASN A 109 -12.07 -18.29 -21.68
CA ASN A 109 -12.50 -17.53 -20.52
C ASN A 109 -11.66 -16.25 -20.36
N GLN A 110 -10.36 -16.34 -20.67
CA GLN A 110 -9.47 -15.18 -20.69
C GLN A 110 -9.90 -14.18 -21.78
N ILE A 111 -10.25 -14.66 -22.98
CA ILE A 111 -10.77 -13.80 -24.06
C ILE A 111 -12.06 -13.09 -23.63
N LYS A 112 -13.01 -13.81 -23.03
CA LYS A 112 -14.26 -13.22 -22.52
C LYS A 112 -13.98 -12.14 -21.47
N PHE A 113 -13.09 -12.42 -20.52
CA PHE A 113 -12.70 -11.44 -19.51
C PHE A 113 -12.09 -10.17 -20.12
N MET A 114 -11.26 -10.33 -21.16
CA MET A 114 -10.69 -9.20 -21.91
C MET A 114 -11.79 -8.41 -22.63
N GLU A 115 -12.73 -9.08 -23.30
CA GLU A 115 -13.87 -8.43 -23.96
C GLU A 115 -14.72 -7.62 -22.99
N ASP A 116 -15.13 -8.22 -21.87
CA ASP A 116 -15.92 -7.54 -20.82
C ASP A 116 -15.18 -6.31 -20.28
N HIS A 117 -13.86 -6.41 -20.08
CA HIS A 117 -13.04 -5.30 -19.63
C HIS A 117 -12.98 -4.15 -20.65
N LEU A 118 -12.88 -4.45 -21.95
CA LEU A 118 -12.93 -3.44 -23.01
C LEU A 118 -14.29 -2.75 -23.06
N ILE A 119 -15.38 -3.52 -22.97
CA ILE A 119 -16.74 -2.98 -22.96
C ILE A 119 -16.94 -2.03 -21.77
N ALA A 120 -16.55 -2.45 -20.56
CA ALA A 120 -16.64 -1.63 -19.37
C ALA A 120 -15.82 -0.34 -19.50
N SER A 121 -14.58 -0.45 -20.00
CA SER A 121 -13.69 0.70 -20.21
C SER A 121 -14.24 1.69 -21.25
N LEU A 122 -14.79 1.18 -22.36
CA LEU A 122 -15.42 2.00 -23.39
C LEU A 122 -16.65 2.75 -22.86
N ASN A 123 -17.48 2.07 -22.06
CA ASN A 123 -18.64 2.70 -21.42
C ASN A 123 -18.21 3.79 -20.44
N GLY A 124 -17.14 3.57 -19.66
CA GLY A 124 -16.55 4.59 -18.81
C GLY A 124 -16.09 5.84 -19.59
N LEU A 125 -15.41 5.64 -20.72
CA LEU A 125 -14.98 6.75 -21.59
C LEU A 125 -16.17 7.50 -22.20
N ARG A 126 -17.22 6.79 -22.63
CA ARG A 126 -18.45 7.40 -23.14
C ARG A 126 -19.13 8.26 -22.08
N ASN A 127 -19.24 7.75 -20.85
CA ASN A 127 -19.80 8.51 -19.74
C ASN A 127 -18.99 9.78 -19.49
N ARG A 128 -17.66 9.67 -19.42
CA ARG A 128 -16.79 10.83 -19.23
C ARG A 128 -16.90 11.86 -20.35
N LYS A 129 -17.01 11.40 -21.61
CA LYS A 129 -17.23 12.28 -22.76
C LYS A 129 -18.55 13.05 -22.61
N ASN A 130 -19.62 12.39 -22.16
CA ASN A 130 -20.92 13.01 -21.98
C ASN A 130 -20.91 14.03 -20.83
N GLU A 131 -20.26 13.72 -19.70
CA GLU A 131 -20.06 14.67 -18.60
C GLU A 131 -19.35 15.94 -19.08
N LEU A 132 -18.25 15.79 -19.82
CA LEU A 132 -17.50 16.92 -20.37
C LEU A 132 -18.34 17.76 -21.34
N ALA A 133 -19.17 17.13 -22.18
CA ALA A 133 -20.06 17.85 -23.07
C ALA A 133 -21.11 18.68 -22.30
N MET A 134 -21.69 18.13 -21.23
CA MET A 134 -22.63 18.87 -20.37
C MET A 134 -21.95 20.01 -19.62
N GLU A 135 -20.72 19.79 -19.13
CA GLU A 135 -19.91 20.83 -18.50
C GLU A 135 -19.57 21.97 -19.47
N GLN A 136 -19.29 21.67 -20.74
CA GLN A 136 -19.04 22.69 -21.76
C GLN A 136 -20.31 23.49 -22.10
N GLN A 137 -21.43 22.81 -22.34
CA GLN A 137 -22.70 23.47 -22.66
C GLN A 137 -23.21 24.36 -21.52
N SER A 138 -23.02 23.94 -20.26
CA SER A 138 -23.38 24.76 -19.10
C SER A 138 -22.51 26.01 -18.96
N LYS A 139 -21.21 25.92 -19.31
CA LYS A 139 -20.30 27.07 -19.33
C LYS A 139 -20.63 28.06 -20.44
N GLU A 140 -20.95 27.59 -21.63
CA GLU A 140 -21.37 28.43 -22.76
C GLU A 140 -22.66 29.20 -22.43
N ARG A 141 -23.68 28.53 -21.88
CA ARG A 141 -24.92 29.20 -21.45
C ARG A 141 -24.71 30.22 -20.33
N ALA A 142 -23.74 29.99 -19.43
CA ALA A 142 -23.41 30.96 -18.38
C ALA A 142 -22.69 32.22 -18.92
N LEU A 143 -21.94 32.09 -20.02
CA LEU A 143 -21.28 33.22 -20.69
C LEU A 143 -22.30 34.05 -21.50
N GLU A 144 -23.18 33.40 -22.26
CA GLU A 144 -24.26 34.07 -23.01
C GLU A 144 -25.28 34.78 -22.08
N GLY A 145 -25.48 34.25 -20.86
CA GLY A 145 -26.34 34.88 -19.85
C GLY A 145 -25.76 36.15 -19.23
N ASN A 146 -24.43 36.29 -19.18
CA ASN A 146 -23.77 37.47 -18.64
C ASN A 146 -23.66 38.61 -19.69
N GLU A 147 -23.46 38.30 -20.97
CA GLU A 147 -23.44 39.32 -22.03
C GLU A 147 -24.80 40.01 -22.24
N ASN A 148 -25.91 39.32 -21.95
CA ASN A 148 -27.27 39.89 -22.05
C ASN A 148 -27.68 40.75 -20.84
N LEU A 149 -26.85 40.87 -19.80
CA LEU A 149 -27.07 41.72 -18.63
C LEU A 149 -26.25 43.02 -18.65
N GLU A 150 -25.39 43.22 -19.65
CA GLU A 150 -24.54 44.42 -19.81
C GLU A 150 -25.06 45.42 -20.87
N ILE A 151 -26.33 45.33 -21.30
CA ILE A 151 -27.01 46.32 -22.18
C ILE A 151 -28.08 47.08 -21.39
#